data_AF-A0A6N3B976-F1
#
_entry.id   AF-A0A6N3B976-F1
#
_cell.length_a   1.000
_cell.length_b   1.000
_cell.length_c   1.000
_cell.angle_alpha   90.00
_cell.angle_beta   90.00
_cell.angle_gamma   90.00
#
_symmetry.space_group_name_H-M   'P 1'
#
loop_
_entity.id
_entity.type
_entity.pdbx_description
1 polymer ?
#
loop_
_entity_poly.entity_id
_entity_poly.type
_entity_poly.pdbx_seq_one_letter_code
_entity_poly.pdbx_strand_id
1 'polypeptide(L)'
;MNRNETLKIMAVIKAAYPYYYNNQSEEDLRTVVSLWQGMFEEYEYRLVSGAVRAFIASDTKGFPPSVGMVLDKLRLLTAPPELSEMEAWHRLARAVKNSAWYAEEEFAKLPEDIRSIVGSPASLRDWAMMEAETFHSVIQSNFMRSYRACRGRKRALEELPESVRGMIGELAAQKTLPPEQRRDENASGE
;
A
#
# COMPACT_ATOMS: atom_id res chain seq x y z
N MET A 1 11.43 -7.36 -12.50
CA MET A 1 12.62 -7.08 -13.33
C MET A 1 13.64 -8.21 -13.18
N ASN A 2 14.51 -8.41 -14.17
CA ASN A 2 15.51 -9.49 -14.16
C ASN A 2 16.83 -9.08 -13.46
N ARG A 3 17.76 -10.03 -13.32
CA ARG A 3 19.06 -9.82 -12.66
C ARG A 3 19.91 -8.74 -13.33
N ASN A 4 19.94 -8.68 -14.66
CA ASN A 4 20.72 -7.66 -15.39
C ASN A 4 20.15 -6.25 -15.16
N GLU A 5 18.83 -6.13 -15.12
CA GLU A 5 18.14 -4.88 -14.78
C GLU A 5 18.41 -4.45 -13.34
N THR A 6 18.42 -5.41 -12.42
CA THR A 6 18.78 -5.18 -11.01
C THR A 6 20.20 -4.65 -10.87
N LEU A 7 21.17 -5.22 -11.59
CA LEU A 7 22.55 -4.73 -11.62
C LEU A 7 22.65 -3.29 -12.11
N LYS A 8 21.84 -2.90 -13.12
CA LYS A 8 21.78 -1.50 -13.59
C LYS A 8 21.27 -0.56 -12.50
N ILE A 9 20.24 -0.96 -11.74
CA ILE A 9 19.74 -0.17 -10.60
C ILE A 9 20.83 -0.02 -9.54
N MET A 10 21.47 -1.12 -9.15
CA MET A 10 22.52 -1.10 -8.13
C MET A 10 23.73 -0.26 -8.55
N ALA A 11 24.09 -0.26 -9.84
CA ALA A 11 25.15 0.58 -10.38
C ALA A 11 24.81 2.08 -10.23
N VAL A 12 23.57 2.48 -10.50
CA VAL A 12 23.11 3.87 -10.31
C VAL A 12 23.18 4.26 -8.83
N ILE A 13 22.72 3.40 -7.93
CA ILE A 13 22.76 3.68 -6.48
C ILE A 13 24.21 3.79 -6.00
N LYS A 14 25.10 2.88 -6.42
CA LYS A 14 26.52 2.93 -6.06
C LYS A 14 27.20 4.20 -6.59
N ALA A 15 26.85 4.65 -7.79
CA ALA A 15 27.39 5.88 -8.36
C ALA A 15 26.91 7.13 -7.61
N ALA A 16 25.66 7.14 -7.14
CA ALA A 16 25.11 8.24 -6.34
C ALA A 16 25.65 8.27 -4.90
N TYR A 17 25.98 7.10 -4.34
CA TYR A 17 26.41 6.93 -2.94
C TYR A 17 27.72 6.12 -2.82
N PRO A 18 28.84 6.62 -3.38
CA PRO A 18 30.06 5.82 -3.53
C PRO A 18 30.66 5.35 -2.21
N TYR A 19 30.63 6.19 -1.17
CA TYR A 19 31.25 5.88 0.12
C TYR A 19 30.59 4.74 0.88
N TYR A 20 29.28 4.52 0.68
CA TYR A 20 28.53 3.51 1.43
C TYR A 20 28.92 2.08 1.06
N TYR A 21 29.31 1.87 -0.20
CA TYR A 21 29.67 0.54 -0.70
C TYR A 21 31.17 0.28 -0.66
N ASN A 22 31.95 1.15 -0.02
CA ASN A 22 33.36 0.91 0.22
C ASN A 22 33.51 -0.27 1.19
N ASN A 23 34.53 -1.11 0.96
CA ASN A 23 34.88 -2.26 1.80
C ASN A 23 33.82 -3.37 1.89
N GLN A 24 32.82 -3.38 1.00
CA GLN A 24 31.90 -4.51 0.86
C GLN A 24 32.58 -5.65 0.08
N SER A 25 32.44 -6.89 0.56
CA SER A 25 32.94 -8.05 -0.17
C SER A 25 32.12 -8.30 -1.43
N GLU A 26 32.65 -9.11 -2.37
CA GLU A 26 31.86 -9.55 -3.52
C GLU A 26 30.62 -10.35 -3.09
N GLU A 27 30.71 -11.11 -2.01
CA GLU A 27 29.61 -11.91 -1.48
C GLU A 27 28.49 -11.02 -0.93
N ASP A 28 28.84 -9.96 -0.19
CA ASP A 28 27.88 -8.97 0.30
C ASP A 28 27.13 -8.31 -0.87
N LEU A 29 27.87 -7.89 -1.90
CA LEU A 29 27.28 -7.26 -3.08
C LEU A 29 26.35 -8.22 -3.84
N ARG A 30 26.72 -9.49 -3.96
CA ARG A 30 25.85 -10.52 -4.56
C ARG A 30 24.57 -10.71 -3.74
N THR A 31 24.69 -10.73 -2.41
CA THR A 31 23.54 -10.85 -1.50
C THR A 31 22.60 -9.66 -1.64
N VAL A 32 23.14 -8.45 -1.71
CA VAL A 32 22.34 -7.24 -1.95
C VAL A 32 21.63 -7.30 -3.31
N VAL A 33 22.32 -7.71 -4.38
CA VAL A 33 21.70 -7.86 -5.71
C VAL A 33 20.56 -8.89 -5.67
N SER A 34 20.76 -10.04 -5.02
CA SER A 34 19.72 -11.07 -4.89
C SER A 34 18.49 -10.56 -4.11
N LEU A 35 18.71 -9.82 -3.02
CA LEU A 35 17.63 -9.19 -2.25
C LEU A 35 16.82 -8.23 -3.12
N TRP A 36 17.49 -7.32 -3.83
CA TRP A 36 16.82 -6.36 -4.71
C TRP A 36 16.10 -7.05 -5.87
N GLN A 37 16.68 -8.10 -6.44
CA GLN A 37 16.04 -8.87 -7.51
C GLN A 37 14.73 -9.49 -7.02
N GLY A 38 14.75 -10.19 -5.88
CA GLY A 38 13.55 -10.83 -5.34
C GLY A 38 12.46 -9.82 -4.98
N MET A 39 12.83 -8.70 -4.36
CA MET A 39 11.87 -7.67 -3.95
C MET A 39 11.26 -6.89 -5.12
N PHE A 40 11.93 -6.87 -6.28
CA PHE A 40 11.48 -6.16 -7.48
C PHE A 40 11.17 -7.09 -8.67
N GLU A 41 11.05 -8.39 -8.44
CA GLU A 41 10.85 -9.39 -9.51
C GLU A 41 9.57 -9.12 -10.31
N GLU A 42 8.50 -8.74 -9.61
CA GLU A 42 7.17 -8.43 -10.16
C GLU A 42 7.08 -7.04 -10.82
N TYR A 43 8.09 -6.18 -10.65
CA TYR A 43 8.02 -4.78 -11.09
C TYR A 43 8.79 -4.53 -12.40
N GLU A 44 8.27 -3.66 -13.26
CA GLU A 44 8.98 -3.25 -14.47
C GLU A 44 10.22 -2.40 -14.16
N TYR A 45 11.32 -2.66 -14.87
CA TYR A 45 12.58 -1.93 -14.68
C TYR A 45 12.42 -0.40 -14.78
N ARG A 46 11.60 0.09 -15.71
CA ARG A 46 11.40 1.55 -15.89
C ARG A 46 10.77 2.20 -14.66
N LEU A 47 9.83 1.51 -14.00
CA LEU A 47 9.18 2.01 -12.79
C LEU A 47 10.14 2.06 -11.61
N VAL A 48 10.89 0.96 -11.39
CA VAL A 48 11.91 0.90 -10.32
C VAL A 48 13.01 1.93 -10.56
N SER A 49 13.47 2.10 -11.81
CA SER A 49 14.46 3.11 -12.18
C SER A 49 13.94 4.53 -11.93
N GLY A 50 12.68 4.81 -12.27
CA GLY A 50 12.03 6.08 -11.99
C GLY A 50 11.96 6.38 -10.49
N ALA A 51 11.56 5.39 -9.68
CA ALA A 51 11.49 5.50 -8.23
C ALA A 51 12.86 5.78 -7.59
N VAL A 52 13.91 5.09 -8.02
CA VAL A 52 15.29 5.31 -7.56
C VAL A 52 15.77 6.71 -7.92
N ARG A 53 15.55 7.15 -9.17
CA ARG A 53 15.92 8.52 -9.60
C ARG A 53 15.16 9.58 -8.82
N ALA A 54 13.87 9.38 -8.56
CA ALA A 54 13.05 10.27 -7.77
C ALA A 54 13.54 10.35 -6.32
N PHE A 55 13.96 9.22 -5.73
CA PHE A 55 14.57 9.22 -4.40
C PHE A 55 15.85 10.06 -4.40
N ILE A 56 16.81 9.74 -5.26
CA ILE A 56 18.11 10.43 -5.36
C ILE A 56 17.91 11.94 -5.56
N ALA A 57 16.99 12.35 -6.44
CA ALA A 57 16.72 13.76 -6.71
C ALA A 57 16.14 14.51 -5.49
N SER A 58 15.45 13.82 -4.59
CA SER A 58 14.85 14.40 -3.38
C SER A 58 15.68 14.17 -2.12
N ASP A 59 16.77 13.41 -2.20
CA ASP A 59 17.57 13.06 -1.04
C ASP A 59 18.45 14.23 -0.60
N THR A 60 18.31 14.59 0.68
CA THR A 60 19.09 15.64 1.33
C THR A 60 19.99 15.08 2.44
N LYS A 61 19.88 13.78 2.74
CA LYS A 61 20.59 13.13 3.85
C LYS A 61 21.87 12.44 3.39
N GLY A 62 21.98 12.11 2.10
CA GLY A 62 23.19 11.56 1.51
C GLY A 62 23.40 10.07 1.80
N PHE A 63 22.34 9.34 2.14
CA PHE A 63 22.39 7.89 2.37
C PHE A 63 21.65 7.15 1.26
N PRO A 64 22.15 5.97 0.83
CA PRO A 64 21.47 5.21 -0.20
C PRO A 64 20.08 4.75 0.27
N PRO A 65 19.11 4.65 -0.65
CA PRO A 65 17.78 4.19 -0.31
C PRO A 65 17.80 2.72 0.13
N SER A 66 17.01 2.40 1.16
CA SER A 66 16.64 1.00 1.42
C SER A 66 15.65 0.50 0.36
N VAL A 67 15.51 -0.83 0.23
CA VAL A 67 14.51 -1.44 -0.67
C VAL A 67 13.11 -0.90 -0.39
N GLY A 68 12.74 -0.76 0.90
CA GLY A 68 11.45 -0.22 1.32
C GLY A 68 11.24 1.23 0.87
N MET A 69 12.26 2.09 0.95
CA MET A 69 12.17 3.48 0.48
C MET A 69 11.91 3.58 -1.03
N VAL A 70 12.49 2.66 -1.82
CA VAL A 70 12.23 2.60 -3.26
C VAL A 70 10.83 2.05 -3.54
N LEU A 71 10.37 1.04 -2.82
CA LEU A 71 8.99 0.55 -2.92
C LEU A 71 7.98 1.65 -2.61
N ASP A 72 8.21 2.45 -1.57
CA ASP A 72 7.36 3.59 -1.22
C ASP A 72 7.32 4.65 -2.32
N LYS A 73 8.48 4.97 -2.91
CA LYS A 73 8.54 5.89 -4.06
C LYS A 73 7.86 5.31 -5.29
N LEU A 74 8.04 4.03 -5.56
CA LEU A 74 7.38 3.36 -6.68
C LEU A 74 5.86 3.47 -6.52
N ARG A 75 5.33 3.17 -5.34
CA ARG A 75 3.90 3.31 -5.03
C ARG A 75 3.41 4.74 -5.20
N LEU A 76 4.15 5.72 -4.70
CA LEU A 76 3.78 7.12 -4.89
C LEU A 76 3.67 7.51 -6.37
N LEU A 77 4.52 6.93 -7.22
CA LEU A 77 4.55 7.22 -8.65
C LEU A 77 3.50 6.42 -9.46
N THR A 78 3.07 5.26 -8.97
CA THR A 78 2.12 4.38 -9.68
C THR A 78 0.72 4.37 -9.09
N ALA A 79 0.53 4.92 -7.88
CA ALA A 79 -0.78 4.98 -7.24
C ALA A 79 -1.75 5.79 -8.11
N PRO A 80 -2.97 5.27 -8.35
CA PRO A 80 -4.00 6.06 -8.99
C PRO A 80 -4.30 7.31 -8.14
N PRO A 81 -4.68 8.44 -8.76
CA PRO A 81 -5.02 9.65 -8.02
C PRO A 81 -6.14 9.35 -7.02
N GLU A 82 -5.82 9.55 -5.74
CA GLU A 82 -6.73 9.27 -4.62
C GLU A 82 -7.52 10.52 -4.25
N LEU A 83 -8.77 10.32 -3.80
CA LEU A 83 -9.55 11.41 -3.22
C LEU A 83 -8.92 11.84 -1.90
N SER A 84 -8.60 13.12 -1.79
CA SER A 84 -8.27 13.74 -0.51
C SER A 84 -9.44 13.60 0.48
N GLU A 85 -9.14 13.70 1.78
CA GLU A 85 -10.16 13.66 2.86
C GLU A 85 -11.31 14.64 2.58
N MET A 86 -10.98 15.83 2.08
CA MET A 86 -11.96 16.88 1.81
C MET A 86 -12.77 16.63 0.54
N GLU A 87 -12.17 16.06 -0.51
CA GLU A 87 -12.93 15.66 -1.70
C GLU A 87 -13.87 14.49 -1.41
N ALA A 88 -13.42 13.52 -0.62
CA ALA A 88 -14.27 12.43 -0.13
C ALA A 88 -15.43 12.97 0.71
N TRP A 89 -15.16 13.94 1.60
CA TRP A 89 -16.20 14.62 2.36
C TRP A 89 -17.19 15.37 1.46
N HIS A 90 -16.72 16.15 0.48
CA HIS A 90 -17.61 16.85 -0.44
C HIS A 90 -18.52 15.89 -1.22
N ARG A 91 -18.01 14.72 -1.62
CA ARG A 91 -18.82 13.67 -2.26
C ARG A 91 -19.89 13.15 -1.31
N LEU A 92 -19.52 12.86 -0.06
CA LEU A 92 -20.48 12.42 0.96
C LEU A 92 -21.54 13.50 1.23
N ALA A 93 -21.14 14.74 1.47
CA ALA A 93 -22.03 15.86 1.73
C ALA A 93 -23.02 16.10 0.58
N ARG A 94 -22.58 15.89 -0.67
CA ARG A 94 -23.46 15.95 -1.84
C ARG A 94 -24.49 14.82 -1.85
N ALA A 95 -24.09 13.60 -1.51
CA ALA A 95 -24.99 12.46 -1.41
C ALA A 95 -26.05 12.68 -0.32
N VAL A 96 -25.64 13.17 0.85
CA VAL A 96 -26.53 13.45 1.99
C VAL A 96 -27.63 14.45 1.61
N LYS A 97 -27.32 15.50 0.84
CA LYS A 97 -28.34 16.49 0.40
C LYS A 97 -29.56 15.88 -0.29
N ASN A 98 -29.39 14.77 -1.02
CA ASN A 98 -30.48 14.09 -1.74
C ASN A 98 -31.05 12.89 -0.96
N SER A 99 -30.42 12.53 0.17
CA SER A 99 -30.68 11.27 0.87
C SER A 99 -31.91 11.29 1.78
N ALA A 100 -32.58 12.44 1.96
CA ALA A 100 -33.87 12.48 2.65
C ALA A 100 -34.88 11.53 1.98
N TRP A 101 -34.84 11.44 0.64
CA TRP A 101 -35.74 10.60 -0.16
C TRP A 101 -35.02 9.51 -0.96
N TYR A 102 -33.75 9.72 -1.34
CA TYR A 102 -33.01 8.84 -2.25
C TYR A 102 -31.75 8.21 -1.59
N ALA A 103 -31.86 7.86 -0.31
CA ALA A 103 -30.71 7.36 0.46
C ALA A 103 -30.06 6.11 -0.15
N GLU A 104 -30.86 5.17 -0.66
CA GLU A 104 -30.37 3.92 -1.26
C GLU A 104 -29.59 4.19 -2.54
N GLU A 105 -30.14 5.02 -3.43
CA GLU A 105 -29.52 5.35 -4.70
C GLU A 105 -28.25 6.19 -4.50
N GLU A 106 -28.27 7.14 -3.56
CA GLU A 106 -27.10 7.97 -3.26
C GLU A 106 -26.00 7.16 -2.56
N PHE A 107 -26.35 6.24 -1.66
CA PHE A 107 -25.38 5.34 -1.04
C PHE A 107 -24.71 4.42 -2.06
N ALA A 108 -25.49 3.86 -3.00
CA ALA A 108 -24.96 2.97 -4.03
C ALA A 108 -23.92 3.66 -4.95
N LYS A 109 -24.06 4.97 -5.19
CA LYS A 109 -23.14 5.78 -6.01
C LYS A 109 -21.82 6.10 -5.32
N LEU A 110 -21.74 5.96 -4.00
CA LEU A 110 -20.53 6.30 -3.26
C LEU A 110 -19.42 5.27 -3.50
N PRO A 111 -18.14 5.72 -3.57
CA PRO A 111 -16.98 4.84 -3.55
C PRO A 111 -16.98 3.90 -2.33
N GLU A 112 -16.42 2.70 -2.50
CA GLU A 112 -16.45 1.64 -1.47
C GLU A 112 -15.79 2.05 -0.15
N ASP A 113 -14.71 2.84 -0.20
CA ASP A 113 -14.08 3.37 1.01
C ASP A 113 -14.99 4.34 1.78
N ILE A 114 -15.79 5.14 1.09
CA ILE A 114 -16.81 6.01 1.72
C ILE A 114 -17.96 5.15 2.26
N ARG A 115 -18.48 4.19 1.48
CA ARG A 115 -19.58 3.30 1.91
C ARG A 115 -19.23 2.53 3.17
N SER A 116 -18.00 2.01 3.26
CA SER A 116 -17.52 1.29 4.45
C SER A 116 -17.49 2.16 5.72
N ILE A 117 -17.32 3.48 5.60
CA ILE A 117 -17.32 4.40 6.75
C ILE A 117 -18.74 4.81 7.12
N VAL A 118 -19.58 5.06 6.12
CA VAL A 118 -20.99 5.43 6.30
C VAL A 118 -21.80 4.26 6.85
N GLY A 119 -21.47 3.03 6.45
CA GLY A 119 -22.05 1.79 6.94
C GLY A 119 -23.40 1.45 6.32
N SER A 120 -24.31 2.42 6.16
CA SER A 120 -25.64 2.15 5.59
C SER A 120 -26.31 3.36 4.91
N PRO A 121 -27.26 3.13 3.98
CA PRO A 121 -28.13 4.17 3.44
C PRO A 121 -28.93 4.91 4.52
N ALA A 122 -29.37 4.22 5.57
CA ALA A 122 -30.12 4.83 6.68
C ALA A 122 -29.33 5.98 7.33
N SER A 123 -28.01 5.81 7.49
CA SER A 123 -27.13 6.86 8.01
C SER A 123 -27.12 8.12 7.15
N LEU A 124 -27.20 7.99 5.81
CA LEU A 124 -27.32 9.15 4.93
C LEU A 124 -28.66 9.87 5.11
N ARG A 125 -29.75 9.14 5.29
CA ARG A 125 -31.08 9.71 5.54
C ARG A 125 -31.11 10.46 6.86
N ASP A 126 -30.57 9.87 7.93
CA ASP A 126 -30.50 10.48 9.25
C ASP A 126 -29.71 11.79 9.20
N TRP A 127 -28.55 11.79 8.51
CA TRP A 127 -27.75 12.99 8.33
C TRP A 127 -28.41 14.05 7.45
N ALA A 128 -29.26 13.65 6.50
CA ALA A 128 -30.00 14.59 5.65
C ALA A 128 -31.09 15.35 6.42
N MET A 129 -31.65 14.72 7.46
CA MET A 129 -32.67 15.30 8.34
C MET A 129 -32.07 16.06 9.53
N MET A 130 -30.77 15.91 9.76
CA MET A 130 -30.05 16.58 10.84
C MET A 130 -29.74 18.04 10.51
N GLU A 131 -29.54 18.86 11.54
CA GLU A 131 -29.10 20.24 11.39
C GLU A 131 -27.76 20.35 10.66
N ALA A 132 -27.69 21.29 9.71
CA ALA A 132 -26.53 21.48 8.86
C ALA A 132 -25.25 21.80 9.65
N GLU A 133 -25.37 22.54 10.76
CA GLU A 133 -24.22 22.86 11.63
C GLU A 133 -23.62 21.60 12.27
N THR A 134 -24.46 20.69 12.77
CA THR A 134 -24.01 19.42 13.35
C THR A 134 -23.38 18.52 12.27
N PHE A 135 -23.95 18.51 11.06
CA PHE A 135 -23.41 17.75 9.93
C PHE A 135 -22.02 18.25 9.50
N HIS A 136 -21.88 19.56 9.31
CA HIS A 136 -20.64 20.19 8.86
C HIS A 136 -19.59 20.38 9.96
N SER A 137 -19.87 19.97 11.21
CA SER A 137 -18.92 20.01 12.31
C SER A 137 -18.51 18.60 12.74
N VAL A 138 -19.33 17.96 13.58
CA VAL A 138 -19.00 16.71 14.26
C VAL A 138 -18.89 15.56 13.26
N ILE A 139 -19.87 15.44 12.35
CA ILE A 139 -19.87 14.36 11.35
C ILE A 139 -18.72 14.54 10.37
N GLN A 140 -18.45 15.76 9.91
CA GLN A 140 -17.29 16.07 9.07
C GLN A 140 -15.98 15.63 9.73
N SER A 141 -15.74 16.04 10.98
CA SER A 141 -14.51 15.71 11.71
C SER A 141 -14.34 14.21 11.96
N ASN A 142 -15.44 13.53 12.33
CA ASN A 142 -15.41 12.07 12.53
C ASN A 142 -15.17 11.33 11.22
N PHE A 143 -15.81 11.76 10.13
CA PHE A 143 -15.61 11.18 8.81
C PHE A 143 -14.17 11.32 8.36
N MET A 144 -13.57 12.52 8.46
CA MET A 144 -12.17 12.75 8.07
C MET A 144 -11.20 11.84 8.83
N ARG A 145 -11.39 11.69 10.16
CA ARG A 145 -10.58 10.78 10.99
C ARG A 145 -10.73 9.33 10.56
N SER A 146 -11.97 8.85 10.37
CA SER A 146 -12.25 7.49 9.92
C SER A 146 -11.73 7.21 8.51
N TYR A 147 -11.84 8.19 7.60
CA TYR A 147 -11.33 8.08 6.24
C TYR A 147 -9.81 7.95 6.25
N ARG A 148 -9.10 8.81 6.99
CA ARG A 148 -7.64 8.70 7.15
C ARG A 148 -7.21 7.34 7.70
N ALA A 149 -7.89 6.83 8.73
CA ALA A 149 -7.59 5.53 9.32
C ALA A 149 -7.85 4.35 8.36
N CYS A 150 -8.99 4.38 7.65
CA CYS A 150 -9.34 3.37 6.66
C CYS A 150 -8.33 3.34 5.50
N ARG A 151 -7.93 4.53 5.01
CA ARG A 151 -6.87 4.68 4.01
C ARG A 151 -5.53 4.14 4.51
N GLY A 152 -5.11 4.48 5.73
CA GLY A 152 -3.87 3.97 6.31
C GLY A 152 -3.84 2.44 6.39
N ARG A 153 -4.96 1.81 6.74
CA ARG A 153 -5.09 0.35 6.81
C ARG A 153 -5.09 -0.32 5.43
N LYS A 154 -5.84 0.22 4.46
CA LYS A 154 -5.81 -0.29 3.07
C LYS A 154 -4.41 -0.21 2.48
N ARG A 155 -3.77 0.94 2.67
CA ARG A 155 -2.41 1.20 2.25
C ARG A 155 -1.45 0.19 2.88
N ALA A 156 -1.45 -0.02 4.20
CA ALA A 156 -0.57 -0.99 4.84
C ALA A 156 -0.71 -2.44 4.31
N LEU A 157 -1.91 -2.83 3.85
CA LEU A 157 -2.16 -4.16 3.29
C LEU A 157 -1.75 -4.27 1.81
N GLU A 158 -1.98 -3.22 1.03
CA GLU A 158 -1.53 -3.09 -0.37
C GLU A 158 0.00 -2.87 -0.45
N GLU A 159 0.62 -2.45 0.65
CA GLU A 159 2.05 -2.16 0.79
C GLU A 159 2.95 -3.40 0.90
N LEU A 160 2.45 -4.61 0.62
CA LEU A 160 3.27 -5.82 0.57
C LEU A 160 3.33 -6.36 -0.87
N PRO A 161 4.54 -6.67 -1.41
CA PRO A 161 4.67 -7.41 -2.67
C PRO A 161 3.83 -8.70 -2.65
N GLU A 162 3.33 -9.16 -3.82
CA GLU A 162 2.44 -10.33 -3.85
C GLU A 162 3.13 -11.58 -3.34
N SER A 163 4.38 -11.80 -3.73
CA SER A 163 5.27 -12.81 -3.15
C SER A 163 5.32 -12.80 -1.62
N VAL A 164 5.42 -11.63 -0.99
CA VAL A 164 5.46 -11.50 0.48
C VAL A 164 4.09 -11.80 1.10
N ARG A 165 3.01 -11.31 0.49
CA ARG A 165 1.64 -11.64 0.93
C ARG A 165 1.34 -13.13 0.82
N GLY A 166 1.76 -13.76 -0.27
CA GLY A 166 1.63 -15.20 -0.51
C GLY A 166 2.35 -16.02 0.56
N MET A 167 3.63 -15.72 0.81
CA MET A 167 4.42 -16.41 1.86
C MET A 167 3.79 -16.27 3.24
N ILE A 168 3.32 -15.07 3.62
CA ILE A 168 2.65 -14.85 4.92
C ILE A 168 1.33 -15.64 4.99
N GLY A 169 0.56 -15.68 3.90
CA GLY A 169 -0.69 -16.44 3.80
C GLY A 169 -0.47 -17.95 3.95
N GLU A 170 0.53 -18.50 3.27
CA GLU A 170 0.91 -19.92 3.36
C GLU A 170 1.39 -20.30 4.76
N LEU A 171 2.24 -19.48 5.38
CA LEU A 171 2.73 -19.69 6.74
C LEU A 171 1.60 -19.61 7.78
N ALA A 172 0.65 -18.69 7.59
CA ALA A 172 -0.52 -18.58 8.45
C ALA A 172 -1.42 -19.82 8.32
N ALA A 173 -1.68 -20.30 7.10
CA ALA A 173 -2.46 -21.51 6.84
C ALA A 173 -1.80 -22.77 7.43
N GLN A 174 -0.48 -22.90 7.32
CA GLN A 174 0.28 -24.00 7.93
C GLN A 174 0.19 -24.03 9.46
N LYS A 175 0.05 -22.88 10.11
CA LYS A 175 -0.09 -22.78 11.57
C LYS A 175 -1.51 -23.09 12.06
N THR A 176 -2.52 -23.01 11.19
CA THR A 176 -3.93 -23.31 11.51
C THR A 176 -4.31 -24.77 11.24
N LEU A 177 -3.45 -25.57 10.60
CA LEU A 177 -3.68 -27.00 10.37
C LEU A 177 -3.54 -27.84 11.67
N PRO A 178 -4.48 -28.76 11.97
CA PRO A 178 -4.37 -29.68 13.11
C PRO A 178 -3.10 -30.55 13.03
N PRO A 179 -2.52 -30.95 14.18
CA PRO A 179 -1.25 -31.68 14.24
C PRO A 179 -1.22 -33.05 13.53
N GLU A 180 -2.36 -33.59 13.08
CA GLU A 180 -2.46 -34.95 12.52
C GLU A 180 -2.01 -35.11 11.07
N GLN A 181 -1.65 -34.04 10.36
CA GLN A 181 -1.15 -34.12 8.97
C GLN A 181 0.34 -33.79 8.83
N ARG A 182 1.10 -33.72 9.93
CA ARG A 182 2.51 -33.31 9.91
C ARG A 182 3.53 -34.43 9.69
N ARG A 183 3.10 -35.68 9.51
CA ARG A 183 4.00 -36.80 9.24
C ARG A 183 3.30 -37.81 8.34
N ASP A 184 3.54 -37.73 7.04
CA ASP A 184 3.41 -38.91 6.15
C ASP A 184 4.34 -38.87 4.91
N GLU A 185 5.25 -37.89 4.78
CA GLU A 185 6.19 -37.86 3.64
C GLU A 185 7.64 -38.25 3.96
N ASN A 186 7.98 -38.56 5.22
CA ASN A 186 9.34 -39.00 5.60
C ASN A 186 9.48 -40.50 5.88
N ALA A 187 8.54 -41.34 5.45
CA ALA A 187 8.60 -42.79 5.63
C ALA A 187 8.27 -43.54 4.32
N SER A 188 9.05 -43.30 3.26
CA SER A 188 9.11 -44.17 2.08
C SER A 188 10.40 -43.87 1.32
N GLY A 189 11.53 -44.38 1.82
CA GLY A 189 12.84 -44.20 1.20
C GLY A 189 13.95 -44.86 2.00
N GLU A 190 13.75 -46.11 2.41
CA GLU A 190 14.85 -47.07 2.61
C GLU A 190 14.93 -47.98 1.38
#